data_AF-A0A1V3XCX4-F1
#
_entry.id   AF-A0A1V3XCX4-F1
#
_cell.length_a   1.000
_cell.length_b   1.000
_cell.length_c   1.000
_cell.angle_alpha   90.00
_cell.angle_beta   90.00
_cell.angle_gamma   90.00
#
_symmetry.space_group_name_H-M   'P 1'
#
loop_
_entity.id
_entity.type
_entity.pdbx_description
1 polymer ?
#
loop_
_entity_poly.entity_id
_entity_poly.type
_entity_poly.pdbx_seq_one_letter_code
_entity_poly.pdbx_strand_id
1 'polypeptide(L)'
;MGGVIGDVAATLQRQHGVDLRCGVTVTELEDDGNGRLRRAHLSDGTTLDVEVAVVALGSLRNTEWLHDSGLAADSNWGVACDPACRAFDLNGIVTDNVFVAGDVARAAHPLYDFEFLGVEHWSNAVAQAEVAAHNMVCAPARRRPYLAVPTFWSAQFGVNIKSVGVPRFADEVVVSQGSVDKHRFVAAYGRQGRLVGAVTVNQGMWLDFFERLIAESAPFPPAAPGFDRPADAQPVPARFPTRGLPSQQPDVIPICHASSERRATFAPPRQRASQSRTFPERTESEAS
;
A
#
# COMPACT_ATOMS: atom_id res chain seq x y z
N MET A 1 6.96 -5.86 -0.72
CA MET A 1 7.08 -7.04 -1.60
C MET A 1 7.58 -8.28 -0.84
N GLY A 2 7.33 -8.38 0.47
CA GLY A 2 7.78 -9.52 1.29
C GLY A 2 9.26 -9.45 1.64
N GLY A 3 9.69 -10.26 2.62
CA GLY A 3 11.07 -10.28 3.10
C GLY A 3 12.09 -10.67 2.03
N VAL A 4 11.72 -11.55 1.07
CA VAL A 4 12.65 -12.01 0.01
C VAL A 4 13.14 -10.85 -0.87
N ILE A 5 12.21 -10.05 -1.42
CA ILE A 5 12.62 -8.88 -2.22
C ILE A 5 13.12 -7.74 -1.33
N GLY A 6 12.63 -7.66 -0.08
CA GLY A 6 13.16 -6.74 0.92
C GLY A 6 14.66 -6.93 1.15
N ASP A 7 15.12 -8.17 1.28
CA ASP A 7 16.54 -8.50 1.48
C ASP A 7 17.40 -8.11 0.26
N VAL A 8 16.88 -8.30 -0.95
CA VAL A 8 17.54 -7.86 -2.19
C VAL A 8 17.69 -6.35 -2.24
N ALA A 9 16.61 -5.60 -1.97
CA ALA A 9 16.64 -4.15 -1.92
C ALA A 9 17.57 -3.62 -0.81
N ALA A 10 17.55 -4.27 0.37
CA ALA A 10 18.42 -3.92 1.49
C ALA A 10 19.90 -4.14 1.16
N THR A 11 20.22 -5.23 0.47
CA THR A 11 21.57 -5.54 -0.01
C THR A 11 22.02 -4.50 -1.02
N LEU A 12 21.16 -4.15 -1.98
CA LEU A 12 21.43 -3.12 -2.98
C LEU A 12 21.73 -1.76 -2.35
N GLN A 13 20.95 -1.34 -1.36
CA GLN A 13 21.19 -0.09 -0.62
C GLN A 13 22.55 -0.09 0.08
N ARG A 14 22.87 -1.14 0.83
CA ARG A 14 24.15 -1.25 1.56
C ARG A 14 25.36 -1.28 0.62
N GLN A 15 25.25 -1.95 -0.52
CA GLN A 15 26.29 -1.96 -1.55
C GLN A 15 26.58 -0.57 -2.13
N HIS A 16 25.60 0.33 -2.11
CA HIS A 16 25.76 1.72 -2.54
C HIS A 16 26.07 2.69 -1.39
N GLY A 17 26.52 2.17 -0.24
CA GLY A 17 26.97 2.97 0.90
C GLY A 17 25.85 3.50 1.79
N VAL A 18 24.61 3.05 1.60
CA VAL A 18 23.51 3.44 2.49
C VAL A 18 23.63 2.68 3.81
N ASP A 19 23.67 3.42 4.91
CA ASP A 19 23.56 2.90 6.26
C ASP A 19 22.09 2.56 6.60
N LEU A 20 21.64 1.40 6.10
CA LEU A 20 20.27 0.94 6.25
C LEU A 20 20.04 0.31 7.63
N ARG A 21 19.40 1.07 8.52
CA ARG A 21 18.92 0.64 9.84
C ARG A 21 17.45 0.21 9.76
N CYS A 22 17.16 -1.05 10.07
CA CYS A 22 15.81 -1.60 10.14
C CYS A 22 15.43 -1.91 11.60
N GLY A 23 14.14 -1.90 11.93
CA GLY A 23 13.68 -2.17 13.30
C GLY A 23 14.00 -1.06 14.31
N VAL A 24 14.37 0.13 13.81
CA VAL A 24 14.66 1.33 14.61
C VAL A 24 13.71 2.44 14.17
N THR A 25 13.20 3.22 15.12
CA THR A 25 12.27 4.32 14.89
C THR A 25 12.95 5.64 15.22
N VAL A 26 12.76 6.69 14.40
CA VAL A 26 13.13 8.06 14.78
C VAL A 26 12.11 8.56 15.81
N THR A 27 12.58 8.87 17.02
CA THR A 27 11.72 9.32 18.12
C THR A 27 11.67 10.83 18.25
N GLU A 28 12.73 11.54 17.83
CA GLU A 28 12.81 12.99 17.91
C GLU A 28 13.75 13.56 16.84
N LEU A 29 13.41 14.75 16.33
CA LEU A 29 14.28 15.56 15.50
C LEU A 29 14.60 16.85 16.27
N GLU A 30 15.89 17.09 16.50
CA GLU A 30 16.38 18.20 17.30
C GLU A 30 17.00 19.28 16.40
N ASP A 31 16.69 20.55 16.69
CA ASP A 31 17.25 21.71 16.01
C ASP A 31 18.49 22.31 16.72
N ASP A 32 19.23 23.16 16.03
CA ASP A 32 20.44 23.83 16.51
C ASP A 32 20.21 25.02 17.47
N GLY A 33 18.99 25.23 17.93
CA GLY A 33 18.54 26.40 18.69
C GLY A 33 18.08 27.56 17.81
N ASN A 34 18.33 27.51 16.50
CA ASN A 34 17.86 28.48 15.51
C ASN A 34 16.81 27.87 14.56
N GLY A 35 16.26 26.70 14.89
CA GLY A 35 15.24 26.02 14.10
C GLY A 35 15.78 25.26 12.88
N ARG A 36 17.10 25.06 12.76
CA ARG A 36 17.68 24.19 11.72
C ARG A 36 17.92 22.80 12.28
N LEU A 37 17.49 21.77 11.55
CA LEU A 37 17.73 20.37 11.91
C LEU A 37 19.23 20.13 12.15
N ARG A 38 19.54 19.50 13.29
CA ARG A 38 20.90 19.16 13.70
C ARG A 38 21.06 17.70 14.07
N ARG A 39 20.09 17.12 14.77
CA ARG A 39 20.18 15.74 15.28
C ARG A 39 18.89 14.96 15.11
N ALA A 40 19.01 13.65 14.95
CA ALA A 40 17.92 12.70 15.02
C ALA A 40 18.18 11.70 16.14
N HIS A 41 17.19 11.49 17.00
CA HIS A 41 17.23 10.52 18.10
C HIS A 41 16.45 9.29 17.70
N LEU A 42 17.04 8.12 17.97
CA LEU A 42 16.51 6.82 17.58
C LEU A 42 16.02 6.04 18.81
N SER A 43 15.07 5.13 18.58
CA SER A 43 14.45 4.30 19.63
C SER A 43 15.41 3.36 20.35
N ASP A 44 16.60 3.12 19.79
CA ASP A 44 17.67 2.31 20.40
C ASP A 44 18.64 3.16 21.26
N GLY A 45 18.36 4.46 21.42
CA GLY A 45 19.19 5.42 22.14
C GLY A 45 20.31 6.05 21.31
N THR A 46 20.44 5.68 20.03
CA THR A 46 21.41 6.31 19.13
C THR A 46 21.00 7.75 18.81
N THR A 47 21.98 8.66 18.79
CA THR A 47 21.81 10.01 18.25
C THR A 47 22.68 10.17 17.01
N LEU A 48 22.09 10.67 15.92
CA LEU A 48 22.77 10.94 14.66
C LEU A 48 22.83 12.45 14.41
N ASP A 49 24.01 12.97 14.07
CA ASP A 49 24.13 14.32 13.51
C ASP A 49 23.62 14.29 12.06
N VAL A 50 22.57 15.09 11.78
CA VAL A 50 21.91 15.17 10.48
C VAL A 50 21.52 16.60 10.17
N GLU A 51 21.73 17.03 8.92
CA GLU A 51 21.40 18.39 8.47
C GLU A 51 20.13 18.42 7.61
N VAL A 52 19.71 17.26 7.10
CA VAL A 52 18.54 17.09 6.23
C VAL A 52 17.81 15.81 6.62
N ALA A 53 16.48 15.92 6.73
CA ALA A 53 15.59 14.77 6.89
C ALA A 53 14.59 14.73 5.72
N VAL A 54 14.48 13.58 5.08
CA VAL A 54 13.43 13.28 4.11
C VAL A 54 12.48 12.27 4.74
N VAL A 55 11.25 12.70 5.02
CA VAL A 55 10.24 11.89 5.71
C VAL A 55 9.39 11.16 4.67
N ALA A 56 9.51 9.84 4.60
CA ALA A 56 8.81 8.98 3.65
C ALA A 56 8.02 7.88 4.39
N LEU A 57 6.98 8.28 5.13
CA LEU A 57 6.20 7.41 6.04
C LEU A 57 4.89 6.87 5.42
N GLY A 58 4.68 7.11 4.13
CA GLY A 58 3.43 6.85 3.44
C GLY A 58 2.61 8.13 3.22
N SER A 59 1.39 7.97 2.74
CA SER A 59 0.46 9.06 2.42
C SER A 59 -0.88 8.85 3.13
N LEU A 60 -1.55 9.94 3.49
CA LEU A 60 -2.95 9.95 3.88
C LEU A 60 -3.81 10.30 2.67
N ARG A 61 -5.07 9.87 2.69
CA ARG A 61 -6.05 10.25 1.66
C ARG A 61 -6.71 11.55 2.05
N ASN A 62 -6.68 12.53 1.14
CA ASN A 62 -7.30 13.83 1.32
C ASN A 62 -8.83 13.73 1.24
N THR A 63 -9.46 13.24 2.30
CA THR A 63 -10.91 13.03 2.41
C THR A 63 -11.55 13.94 3.46
N GLU A 64 -10.81 14.90 4.02
CA GLU A 64 -11.27 15.76 5.12
C GLU A 64 -12.50 16.58 4.70
N TRP A 65 -12.54 17.03 3.45
CA TRP A 65 -13.66 17.79 2.88
C TRP A 65 -14.93 16.95 2.66
N LEU A 66 -14.84 15.63 2.76
CA LEU A 66 -15.97 14.70 2.69
C LEU A 66 -16.56 14.40 4.07
N HIS A 67 -16.03 15.01 5.14
CA HIS A 67 -16.61 14.91 6.47
C HIS A 67 -18.09 15.31 6.44
N ASP A 68 -18.94 14.52 7.11
CA ASP A 68 -20.42 14.67 7.13
C ASP A 68 -21.13 14.59 5.77
N SER A 69 -20.44 14.24 4.68
CA SER A 69 -21.08 14.09 3.35
C SER A 69 -22.03 12.90 3.24
N GLY A 70 -22.00 11.98 4.21
CA GLY A 70 -22.69 10.69 4.15
C GLY A 70 -21.99 9.63 3.28
N LEU A 71 -20.82 9.94 2.69
CA LEU A 71 -20.03 8.97 1.94
C LEU A 71 -19.16 8.11 2.85
N ALA A 72 -18.92 6.86 2.45
CA ALA A 72 -17.97 5.96 3.09
C ALA A 72 -16.52 6.36 2.76
N ALA A 73 -16.07 7.47 3.36
CA ALA A 73 -14.76 8.06 3.20
C ALA A 73 -14.03 8.16 4.56
N ASP A 74 -12.75 7.80 4.57
CA ASP A 74 -11.86 7.91 5.74
C ASP A 74 -10.44 8.28 5.30
N SER A 75 -9.70 9.01 6.12
CA SER A 75 -8.35 9.49 5.75
C SER A 75 -7.31 8.36 5.65
N ASN A 76 -7.52 7.23 6.34
CA ASN A 76 -6.63 6.08 6.29
C ASN A 76 -6.91 5.19 5.08
N TRP A 77 -8.19 5.04 4.70
CA TRP A 77 -8.61 4.08 3.68
C TRP A 77 -9.01 4.73 2.35
N GLY A 78 -9.36 6.00 2.35
CA GLY A 78 -9.98 6.68 1.21
C GLY A 78 -11.49 6.43 1.10
N VAL A 79 -12.04 6.72 -0.07
CA VAL A 79 -13.44 6.60 -0.44
C VAL A 79 -13.70 5.20 -1.01
N ALA A 80 -14.62 4.47 -0.39
CA ALA A 80 -15.06 3.17 -0.89
C ALA A 80 -15.92 3.34 -2.15
N CYS A 81 -15.67 2.52 -3.17
CA CYS A 81 -16.49 2.48 -4.38
C CYS A 81 -16.73 1.08 -4.93
N ASP A 82 -17.78 0.97 -5.73
CA ASP A 82 -18.07 -0.24 -6.50
C ASP A 82 -17.10 -0.37 -7.71
N PRO A 83 -17.09 -1.51 -8.41
CA PRO A 83 -16.28 -1.67 -9.61
C PRO A 83 -16.63 -0.68 -10.73
N ALA A 84 -17.80 -0.04 -10.72
CA ALA A 84 -18.13 1.01 -11.68
C ALA A 84 -17.59 2.40 -11.28
N CYS A 85 -16.71 2.45 -10.26
CA CYS A 85 -16.14 3.66 -9.68
C CYS A 85 -17.17 4.58 -9.00
N ARG A 86 -18.33 4.07 -8.59
CA ARG A 86 -19.37 4.83 -7.87
C ARG A 86 -19.13 4.74 -6.37
N ALA A 87 -19.16 5.88 -5.69
CA ALA A 87 -18.92 5.93 -4.25
C ALA A 87 -20.03 5.21 -3.48
N PHE A 88 -19.67 4.55 -2.39
CA PHE A 88 -20.61 4.05 -1.39
C PHE A 88 -20.95 5.14 -0.38
N ASP A 89 -22.19 5.16 0.10
CA ASP A 89 -22.58 5.89 1.30
C ASP A 89 -22.14 5.15 2.58
N LEU A 90 -22.33 5.77 3.75
CA LEU A 90 -21.99 5.19 5.04
C LEU A 90 -22.75 3.89 5.38
N ASN A 91 -23.86 3.61 4.69
CA ASN A 91 -24.63 2.38 4.85
C ASN A 91 -24.18 1.28 3.87
N GLY A 92 -23.17 1.54 3.03
CA GLY A 92 -22.70 0.62 2.00
C GLY A 92 -23.58 0.59 0.75
N ILE A 93 -24.49 1.57 0.58
CA ILE A 93 -25.33 1.70 -0.61
C ILE A 93 -24.56 2.48 -1.67
N VAL A 94 -24.56 1.96 -2.89
CA VAL A 94 -23.89 2.62 -4.01
C VAL A 94 -24.67 3.86 -4.45
N THR A 95 -23.98 4.98 -4.62
CA THR A 95 -24.56 6.22 -5.13
C THR A 95 -24.76 6.16 -6.65
N ASP A 96 -25.70 6.95 -7.18
CA ASP A 96 -25.96 6.99 -8.63
C ASP A 96 -25.13 8.03 -9.39
N ASN A 97 -24.69 9.08 -8.69
CA ASN A 97 -24.13 10.29 -9.27
C ASN A 97 -22.79 10.73 -8.67
N VAL A 98 -22.25 10.01 -7.68
CA VAL A 98 -20.92 10.30 -7.11
C VAL A 98 -19.94 9.23 -7.57
N PHE A 99 -18.88 9.65 -8.24
CA PHE A 99 -17.84 8.77 -8.75
C PHE A 99 -16.49 9.16 -8.16
N VAL A 100 -15.60 8.18 -8.02
CA VAL A 100 -14.27 8.34 -7.41
C VAL A 100 -13.23 7.58 -8.23
N ALA A 101 -12.05 8.18 -8.39
CA ALA A 101 -10.89 7.61 -9.05
C ALA A 101 -9.59 8.11 -8.41
N GLY A 102 -8.49 7.42 -8.68
CA GLY A 102 -7.16 7.78 -8.20
C GLY A 102 -6.88 7.26 -6.80
N ASP A 103 -5.86 7.85 -6.16
CA ASP A 103 -5.32 7.35 -4.89
C ASP A 103 -6.37 7.30 -3.78
N VAL A 104 -7.33 8.24 -3.78
CA VAL A 104 -8.43 8.28 -2.81
C VAL A 104 -9.43 7.15 -2.99
N ALA A 105 -9.50 6.49 -4.15
CA ALA A 105 -10.46 5.42 -4.40
C ALA A 105 -9.95 4.08 -3.86
N ARG A 106 -10.84 3.33 -3.22
CA ARG A 106 -10.65 1.90 -2.96
C ARG A 106 -11.87 1.11 -3.41
N ALA A 107 -11.63 -0.01 -4.10
CA ALA A 107 -12.69 -0.87 -4.61
C ALA A 107 -12.41 -2.33 -4.26
N ALA A 108 -13.47 -3.11 -4.04
CA ALA A 108 -13.37 -4.56 -3.88
C ALA A 108 -12.85 -5.20 -5.17
N HIS A 109 -11.77 -5.98 -5.09
CA HIS A 109 -11.16 -6.60 -6.26
C HIS A 109 -11.39 -8.14 -6.27
N PRO A 110 -12.00 -8.73 -7.32
CA PRO A 110 -12.38 -10.14 -7.33
C PRO A 110 -11.18 -11.10 -7.26
N LEU A 111 -10.05 -10.74 -7.86
CA LEU A 111 -8.81 -11.55 -7.77
C LEU A 111 -8.16 -11.55 -6.36
N TYR A 112 -8.70 -10.80 -5.40
CA TYR A 112 -8.11 -10.61 -4.07
C TYR A 112 -9.19 -10.74 -2.98
N ASP A 113 -10.01 -11.78 -3.10
CA ASP A 113 -11.05 -12.15 -2.13
C ASP A 113 -12.08 -11.03 -1.86
N PHE A 114 -12.31 -10.17 -2.86
CA PHE A 114 -13.15 -8.97 -2.75
C PHE A 114 -12.70 -7.99 -1.64
N GLU A 115 -11.44 -8.05 -1.21
CA GLU A 115 -10.88 -7.03 -0.34
C GLU A 115 -10.85 -5.68 -1.06
N PHE A 116 -11.12 -4.62 -0.30
CA PHE A 116 -11.03 -3.25 -0.80
C PHE A 116 -9.57 -2.85 -0.97
N LEU A 117 -9.17 -2.60 -2.20
CA LEU A 117 -7.82 -2.19 -2.55
C LEU A 117 -7.78 -0.71 -2.93
N GLY A 118 -6.91 0.04 -2.26
CA GLY A 118 -6.45 1.35 -2.72
C GLY A 118 -5.09 1.19 -3.41
N VAL A 119 -4.92 1.82 -4.58
CA VAL A 119 -3.71 1.68 -5.40
C VAL A 119 -3.14 3.07 -5.69
N GLU A 120 -2.03 3.41 -5.02
CA GLU A 120 -1.29 4.67 -5.17
C GLU A 120 -0.33 4.59 -6.35
N HIS A 121 -0.87 4.58 -7.57
CA HIS A 121 -0.05 4.54 -8.78
C HIS A 121 -0.70 5.32 -9.92
N TRP A 122 0.14 6.02 -10.68
CA TRP A 122 -0.30 6.84 -11.82
C TRP A 122 -1.19 6.07 -12.81
N SER A 123 -0.80 4.86 -13.22
CA SER A 123 -1.60 4.08 -14.18
C SER A 123 -2.96 3.66 -13.62
N ASN A 124 -3.05 3.40 -12.30
CA ASN A 124 -4.34 3.15 -11.63
C ASN A 124 -5.23 4.39 -11.69
N ALA A 125 -4.68 5.57 -11.40
CA ALA A 125 -5.44 6.81 -11.46
C ALA A 125 -6.00 7.08 -12.86
N VAL A 126 -5.19 6.88 -13.90
CA VAL A 126 -5.63 7.01 -15.30
C VAL A 126 -6.74 6.00 -15.63
N ALA A 127 -6.52 4.71 -15.34
CA ALA A 127 -7.49 3.66 -15.66
C ALA A 127 -8.83 3.83 -14.91
N GLN A 128 -8.80 4.21 -13.63
CA GLN A 128 -10.01 4.52 -12.88
C GLN A 128 -10.71 5.77 -13.40
N ALA A 129 -9.97 6.82 -13.78
CA ALA A 129 -10.56 8.02 -14.35
C ALA A 129 -11.31 7.72 -15.67
N GLU A 130 -10.73 6.88 -16.54
CA GLU A 130 -11.39 6.43 -17.77
C GLU A 130 -12.67 5.64 -17.51
N VAL A 131 -12.69 4.76 -16.50
CA VAL A 131 -13.87 3.98 -16.12
C VAL A 131 -14.93 4.90 -15.50
N ALA A 132 -14.54 5.75 -14.55
CA ALA A 132 -15.42 6.70 -13.89
C ALA A 132 -16.07 7.65 -14.90
N ALA A 133 -15.28 8.30 -15.76
CA ALA A 133 -15.80 9.23 -16.76
C ALA A 133 -16.76 8.55 -17.77
N HIS A 134 -16.43 7.35 -18.25
CA HIS A 134 -17.33 6.57 -19.10
C HIS A 134 -18.65 6.27 -18.39
N ASN A 135 -18.59 5.82 -17.13
CA ASN A 135 -19.76 5.42 -16.37
C ASN A 135 -20.63 6.59 -15.89
N MET A 136 -20.07 7.80 -15.76
CA MET A 136 -20.80 9.03 -15.48
C MET A 136 -21.75 9.40 -16.62
N VAL A 137 -21.32 9.21 -17.88
CA VAL A 137 -22.07 9.68 -19.07
C VAL A 137 -22.89 8.58 -19.75
N CYS A 138 -22.63 7.32 -19.44
CA CYS A 138 -23.34 6.19 -20.02
C CYS A 138 -24.59 5.78 -19.23
N ALA A 139 -25.59 5.26 -19.95
CA ALA A 139 -26.74 4.63 -19.32
C ALA A 139 -26.31 3.49 -18.37
N PRO A 140 -27.03 3.21 -17.27
CA PRO A 140 -26.65 2.19 -16.29
C PRO A 140 -26.32 0.82 -16.89
N ALA A 141 -27.05 0.39 -17.92
CA ALA A 141 -26.84 -0.88 -18.61
C ALA A 141 -25.54 -0.96 -19.44
N ARG A 142 -24.86 0.16 -19.67
CA ARG A 142 -23.59 0.26 -20.43
C ARG A 142 -22.39 0.59 -19.56
N ARG A 143 -22.55 0.59 -18.23
CA ARG A 143 -21.45 0.79 -17.30
C ARG A 143 -20.47 -0.37 -17.40
N ARG A 144 -19.18 -0.07 -17.32
CA ARG A 144 -18.07 -1.04 -17.35
C ARG A 144 -17.36 -1.08 -16.01
N PRO A 145 -16.87 -2.24 -15.57
CA PRO A 145 -16.14 -2.34 -14.31
C PRO A 145 -14.66 -1.97 -14.48
N TYR A 146 -14.07 -1.45 -13.41
CA TYR A 146 -12.64 -1.31 -13.19
C TYR A 146 -12.12 -2.63 -12.59
N LEU A 147 -11.35 -3.38 -13.38
CA LEU A 147 -10.78 -4.69 -13.01
C LEU A 147 -9.29 -4.78 -13.34
N ALA A 148 -8.61 -3.63 -13.47
CA ALA A 148 -7.21 -3.62 -13.84
C ALA A 148 -6.36 -4.28 -12.74
N VAL A 149 -5.44 -5.17 -13.14
CA VAL A 149 -4.51 -5.80 -12.22
C VAL A 149 -3.53 -4.73 -11.74
N PRO A 150 -3.34 -4.53 -10.43
CA PRO A 150 -2.45 -3.48 -9.93
C PRO A 150 -1.03 -3.64 -10.46
N THR A 151 -0.42 -2.54 -10.89
CA THR A 151 0.96 -2.49 -11.34
C THR A 151 1.73 -1.41 -10.58
N PHE A 152 3.02 -1.64 -10.38
CA PHE A 152 3.93 -0.71 -9.72
C PHE A 152 5.32 -0.86 -10.32
N TRP A 153 6.12 0.21 -10.26
CA TRP A 153 7.54 0.12 -10.59
C TRP A 153 8.39 1.03 -9.70
N SER A 154 9.65 0.67 -9.57
CA SER A 154 10.68 1.45 -8.90
C SER A 154 12.00 1.28 -9.66
N ALA A 155 12.80 2.33 -9.72
CA ALA A 155 14.16 2.27 -10.22
C ALA A 155 15.09 2.75 -9.10
N GLN A 156 16.02 1.89 -8.67
CA GLN A 156 16.93 2.20 -7.57
C GLN A 156 18.32 1.73 -7.97
N PHE A 157 19.33 2.62 -7.90
CA PHE A 157 20.72 2.28 -8.20
C PHE A 157 20.93 1.52 -9.53
N GLY A 158 20.21 1.91 -10.58
CA GLY A 158 20.26 1.26 -11.89
C GLY A 158 19.51 -0.07 -12.01
N VAL A 159 18.89 -0.56 -10.92
CA VAL A 159 18.04 -1.76 -10.92
C VAL A 159 16.58 -1.35 -11.14
N ASN A 160 15.96 -1.95 -12.16
CA ASN A 160 14.53 -1.76 -12.45
C ASN A 160 13.71 -2.87 -11.78
N ILE A 161 12.82 -2.48 -10.88
CA ILE A 161 11.91 -3.38 -10.16
C ILE A 161 10.50 -3.05 -10.63
N LYS A 162 9.77 -4.05 -11.16
CA LYS A 162 8.36 -3.91 -11.51
C LYS A 162 7.55 -4.97 -10.80
N SER A 163 6.34 -4.62 -10.39
CA SER A 163 5.39 -5.53 -9.76
C SER A 163 4.09 -5.52 -10.56
N VAL A 164 3.49 -6.71 -10.69
CA VAL A 164 2.12 -6.89 -11.17
C VAL A 164 1.36 -7.75 -10.18
N GLY A 165 0.08 -7.43 -9.99
CA GLY A 165 -0.76 -7.98 -8.93
C GLY A 165 -0.40 -7.44 -7.55
N VAL A 166 -0.86 -8.12 -6.50
CA VAL A 166 -0.72 -7.66 -5.11
C VAL A 166 0.05 -8.70 -4.30
N PRO A 167 1.41 -8.66 -4.31
CA PRO A 167 2.23 -9.62 -3.58
C PRO A 167 1.89 -9.77 -2.10
N ARG A 168 1.37 -8.73 -1.43
CA ARG A 168 0.97 -8.78 0.00
C ARG A 168 -0.13 -9.82 0.29
N PHE A 169 -0.80 -10.33 -0.73
CA PHE A 169 -1.77 -11.42 -0.60
C PHE A 169 -1.13 -12.80 -0.49
N ALA A 170 0.16 -12.92 -0.76
CA ALA A 170 0.83 -14.20 -0.87
C ALA A 170 1.22 -14.81 0.47
N ASP A 171 1.14 -16.14 0.56
CA ASP A 171 1.77 -16.95 1.60
C ASP A 171 3.16 -17.42 1.16
N GLU A 172 3.34 -17.69 -0.13
CA GLU A 172 4.55 -18.25 -0.73
C GLU A 172 5.10 -17.39 -1.88
N VAL A 173 6.39 -17.52 -2.11
CA VAL A 173 7.11 -16.90 -3.24
C VAL A 173 8.11 -17.89 -3.83
N VAL A 174 8.27 -17.89 -5.14
CA VAL A 174 9.27 -18.68 -5.85
C VAL A 174 10.00 -17.81 -6.87
N VAL A 175 11.32 -17.97 -6.97
CA VAL A 175 12.06 -17.41 -8.10
C VAL A 175 11.78 -18.28 -9.32
N SER A 176 10.96 -17.79 -10.23
CA SER A 176 10.49 -18.56 -11.40
C SER A 176 11.42 -18.43 -12.60
N GLN A 177 12.20 -17.37 -12.68
CA GLN A 177 13.14 -17.07 -13.77
C GLN A 177 14.38 -16.36 -13.23
N GLY A 178 15.54 -16.62 -13.84
CA GLY A 178 16.78 -15.88 -13.65
C GLY A 178 17.51 -16.16 -12.33
N SER A 179 18.30 -15.19 -11.89
CA SER A 179 19.17 -15.32 -10.71
C SER A 179 19.10 -14.06 -9.83
N VAL A 180 18.89 -14.30 -8.52
CA VAL A 180 18.89 -13.25 -7.50
C VAL A 180 20.26 -12.58 -7.42
N ASP A 181 21.34 -13.38 -7.41
CA ASP A 181 22.73 -12.89 -7.33
C ASP A 181 23.10 -11.96 -8.49
N LYS A 182 22.51 -12.18 -9.66
CA LYS A 182 22.73 -11.34 -10.87
C LYS A 182 21.80 -10.12 -10.92
N HIS A 183 20.95 -9.91 -9.90
CA HIS A 183 19.88 -8.90 -9.91
C HIS A 183 19.04 -8.94 -11.20
N ARG A 184 18.78 -10.14 -11.70
CA ARG A 184 18.04 -10.37 -12.95
C ARG A 184 17.17 -11.59 -12.80
N PHE A 185 15.98 -11.42 -12.26
CA PHE A 185 15.09 -12.53 -11.92
C PHE A 185 13.62 -12.12 -11.89
N VAL A 186 12.75 -13.13 -11.82
CA VAL A 186 11.31 -12.96 -11.56
C VAL A 186 10.94 -13.75 -10.32
N ALA A 187 10.32 -13.09 -9.36
CA ALA A 187 9.70 -13.71 -8.19
C ALA A 187 8.18 -13.77 -8.39
N ALA A 188 7.63 -14.98 -8.46
CA ALA A 188 6.19 -15.20 -8.54
C ALA A 188 5.63 -15.46 -7.14
N TYR A 189 4.45 -14.95 -6.85
CA TYR A 189 3.83 -14.98 -5.54
C TYR A 189 2.53 -15.80 -5.59
N GLY A 190 2.42 -16.74 -4.66
CA GLY A 190 1.30 -17.67 -4.53
C GLY A 190 0.46 -17.39 -3.28
N ARG A 191 -0.83 -17.69 -3.36
CA ARG A 191 -1.71 -17.82 -2.21
C ARG A 191 -2.62 -19.02 -2.43
N GLN A 192 -2.65 -19.98 -1.51
CA GLN A 192 -3.54 -21.15 -1.61
C GLN A 192 -3.45 -21.85 -2.99
N GLY A 193 -2.24 -21.98 -3.54
CA GLY A 193 -2.01 -22.63 -4.84
C GLY A 193 -2.42 -21.80 -6.07
N ARG A 194 -2.72 -20.51 -5.93
CA ARG A 194 -3.02 -19.58 -7.05
C ARG A 194 -2.03 -18.43 -7.11
N LEU A 195 -1.68 -17.98 -8.31
CA LEU A 195 -0.89 -16.76 -8.51
C LEU A 195 -1.66 -15.50 -8.10
N VAL A 196 -1.01 -14.67 -7.27
CA VAL A 196 -1.57 -13.39 -6.80
C VAL A 196 -0.67 -12.19 -7.10
N GLY A 197 0.56 -12.43 -7.55
CA GLY A 197 1.48 -11.36 -7.92
C GLY A 197 2.77 -11.86 -8.54
N ALA A 198 3.51 -10.96 -9.16
CA ALA A 198 4.88 -11.20 -9.61
C ALA A 198 5.70 -9.92 -9.47
N VAL A 199 6.98 -10.06 -9.15
CA VAL A 199 7.97 -8.98 -9.15
C VAL A 199 9.08 -9.35 -10.10
N THR A 200 9.35 -8.49 -11.08
CA THR A 200 10.46 -8.62 -12.03
C THR A 200 11.57 -7.67 -11.61
N VAL A 201 12.81 -8.17 -11.56
CA VAL A 201 14.02 -7.37 -11.34
C VAL A 201 14.88 -7.47 -12.59
N ASN A 202 15.07 -6.35 -13.30
CA ASN A 202 15.73 -6.28 -14.62
C ASN A 202 15.23 -7.33 -15.63
N GLN A 203 13.96 -7.72 -15.51
CA GLN A 203 13.30 -8.77 -16.30
C GLN A 203 11.90 -8.32 -16.75
N GLY A 204 11.74 -7.04 -17.07
CA GLY A 204 10.44 -6.41 -17.35
C GLY A 204 9.68 -7.03 -18.53
N MET A 205 10.34 -7.79 -19.41
CA MET A 205 9.69 -8.55 -20.49
C MET A 205 8.67 -9.59 -20.00
N TRP A 206 8.75 -10.01 -18.73
CA TRP A 206 7.85 -11.00 -18.15
C TRP A 206 6.59 -10.39 -17.54
N LEU A 207 6.47 -9.06 -17.47
CA LEU A 207 5.39 -8.41 -16.74
C LEU A 207 4.00 -8.79 -17.31
N ASP A 208 3.81 -8.60 -18.61
CA ASP A 208 2.54 -8.89 -19.30
C ASP A 208 2.19 -10.39 -19.25
N PHE A 209 3.21 -11.25 -19.28
CA PHE A 209 3.00 -12.70 -19.14
C PHE A 209 2.41 -13.04 -17.77
N PHE A 210 2.97 -12.51 -16.68
CA PHE A 210 2.46 -12.73 -15.34
C PHE A 210 1.14 -12.01 -15.08
N GLU A 211 0.92 -10.84 -15.67
CA GLU A 211 -0.37 -10.13 -15.61
C GLU A 211 -1.51 -11.02 -16.11
N ARG A 212 -1.34 -11.63 -17.29
CA ARG A 212 -2.33 -12.55 -17.86
C ARG A 212 -2.56 -13.75 -16.96
N LEU A 213 -1.51 -14.39 -16.46
CA LEU A 213 -1.64 -15.53 -15.55
C LEU A 213 -2.41 -15.17 -14.27
N ILE A 214 -2.17 -13.99 -13.70
CA ILE A 214 -2.87 -13.52 -12.50
C ILE A 214 -4.35 -13.26 -12.83
N ALA A 215 -4.64 -12.61 -13.95
CA ALA A 215 -6.00 -12.34 -14.41
C ALA A 215 -6.80 -13.64 -14.64
N GLU A 216 -6.14 -14.69 -15.13
CA GLU A 216 -6.71 -16.02 -15.37
C GLU A 216 -6.75 -16.91 -14.11
N SER A 217 -6.31 -16.41 -12.96
CA SER A 217 -6.23 -17.20 -11.71
C SER A 217 -5.41 -18.49 -11.87
N ALA A 218 -4.32 -18.41 -12.62
CA ALA A 218 -3.44 -19.54 -12.92
C ALA A 218 -2.82 -20.14 -11.65
N PRO A 219 -2.47 -21.45 -11.68
CA PRO A 219 -1.93 -22.15 -10.52
C PRO A 219 -0.54 -21.63 -10.13
N PHE A 220 -0.26 -21.73 -8.83
CA PHE A 220 1.05 -21.53 -8.22
C PHE A 220 1.62 -22.87 -7.73
N PRO A 221 2.91 -23.17 -7.94
CA PRO A 221 3.89 -22.36 -8.67
C PRO A 221 3.56 -22.28 -10.17
N PRO A 222 3.93 -21.17 -10.84
CA PRO A 222 3.65 -21.01 -12.26
C PRO A 222 4.34 -22.13 -13.06
N ALA A 223 3.63 -22.70 -14.03
CA ALA A 223 4.26 -23.54 -15.05
C ALA A 223 5.24 -22.65 -15.83
N ALA A 224 6.52 -22.73 -15.49
CA ALA A 224 7.54 -21.82 -16.00
C ALA A 224 7.69 -21.97 -17.53
N PRO A 225 7.37 -20.95 -18.34
CA PRO A 225 7.83 -20.91 -19.71
C PRO A 225 9.26 -20.39 -19.73
N GLY A 226 10.16 -20.98 -20.53
CA GLY A 226 11.47 -20.38 -20.81
C GLY A 226 12.69 -21.20 -20.38
N PHE A 227 13.86 -20.67 -20.69
CA PHE A 227 15.16 -21.36 -20.63
C PHE A 227 16.02 -20.99 -19.42
N ASP A 228 15.71 -19.91 -18.70
CA ASP A 228 16.52 -19.37 -17.59
C ASP A 228 15.91 -19.76 -16.23
N ARG A 229 15.46 -21.01 -16.11
CA ARG A 229 14.82 -21.50 -14.88
C ARG A 229 15.89 -21.87 -13.85
N PRO A 230 15.78 -21.43 -12.58
CA PRO A 230 16.63 -21.95 -11.53
C PRO A 230 16.39 -23.46 -11.35
N ALA A 231 17.47 -24.25 -11.32
CA ALA A 231 17.41 -25.71 -11.18
C ALA A 231 16.62 -26.13 -9.91
N ASP A 232 16.76 -25.34 -8.84
CA ASP A 232 16.25 -25.66 -7.51
C ASP A 232 15.11 -24.71 -7.09
N ALA A 233 14.33 -24.21 -8.07
CA ALA A 233 13.22 -23.29 -7.81
C ALA A 233 12.14 -23.95 -6.94
N GLN A 234 12.18 -23.68 -5.64
CA GLN A 234 11.20 -24.14 -4.66
C GLN A 234 10.46 -22.95 -4.05
N PRO A 235 9.13 -23.05 -3.87
CA PRO A 235 8.39 -22.08 -3.07
C PRO A 235 8.96 -21.98 -1.66
N VAL A 236 9.10 -20.74 -1.18
CA VAL A 236 9.47 -20.42 0.19
C VAL A 236 8.45 -19.44 0.77
N PRO A 237 8.32 -19.31 2.09
CA PRO A 237 7.43 -18.32 2.68
C PRO A 237 7.72 -16.90 2.16
N ALA A 238 6.68 -16.16 1.77
CA ALA A 238 6.82 -14.82 1.21
C ALA A 238 7.31 -13.77 2.25
N ARG A 239 7.26 -14.12 3.55
CA ARG A 239 7.71 -13.29 4.68
C ARG A 239 7.07 -11.89 4.68
N PHE A 240 5.74 -11.82 4.55
CA PHE A 240 4.99 -10.60 4.84
C PHE A 240 4.67 -10.51 6.34
N PRO A 241 4.64 -9.30 6.93
CA PRO A 241 4.10 -9.10 8.27
C PRO A 241 2.64 -9.57 8.34
N THR A 242 2.22 -10.08 9.50
CA THR A 242 0.84 -10.54 9.73
C THR A 242 -0.16 -9.44 9.37
N ARG A 243 -1.20 -9.79 8.60
CA ARG A 243 -2.28 -8.87 8.25
C ARG A 243 -3.00 -8.38 9.51
N GLY A 244 -3.29 -7.09 9.57
CA GLY A 244 -4.14 -6.49 10.61
C GLY A 244 -3.41 -5.91 11.82
N LEU A 245 -2.08 -6.02 11.93
CA LEU A 245 -1.34 -5.21 12.90
C LEU A 245 -1.13 -3.82 12.30
N PRO A 246 -1.58 -2.74 12.99
CA PRO A 246 -1.14 -1.40 12.64
C PRO A 246 0.39 -1.39 12.81
N SER A 247 1.14 -1.24 11.72
CA SER A 247 2.46 -0.64 11.86
C SER A 247 2.20 0.71 12.51
N GLN A 248 2.75 0.99 13.68
CA GLN A 248 2.60 2.29 14.30
C GLN A 248 3.01 3.34 13.27
N GLN A 249 2.04 4.04 12.69
CA GLN A 249 2.29 5.16 11.81
C GLN A 249 2.65 6.31 12.74
N PRO A 250 3.85 6.89 12.62
CA PRO A 250 4.11 8.17 13.25
C PRO A 250 3.16 9.19 12.61
N ASP A 251 2.38 9.89 13.43
CA ASP A 251 1.57 11.01 12.97
C ASP A 251 2.50 12.19 12.70
N VAL A 252 2.93 12.36 11.45
CA VAL A 252 3.54 13.60 10.99
C VAL A 252 2.46 14.36 10.23
N ILE A 253 1.95 15.44 10.82
CA ILE A 253 0.98 16.32 10.18
C ILE A 253 1.77 17.43 9.47
N PRO A 254 1.82 17.46 8.13
CA PRO A 254 2.35 18.61 7.41
C PRO A 254 1.35 19.76 7.52
N ILE A 255 1.68 20.79 8.29
CA ILE A 255 0.90 22.04 8.31
C ILE A 255 1.40 22.89 7.14
N CYS A 256 0.98 22.57 5.91
CA CYS A 256 1.29 23.38 4.73
C CYS A 256 0.04 24.17 4.31
N HIS A 257 -0.22 25.30 4.97
CA HIS A 257 -0.97 26.40 4.37
C HIS A 257 0.03 27.53 4.09
N ALA A 258 0.22 27.86 2.80
CA ALA A 258 1.15 28.84 2.21
C ALA A 258 2.52 28.29 1.76
N SER A 259 2.84 28.58 0.49
CA SER A 259 3.90 27.99 -0.34
C SER A 259 5.33 28.42 0.01
N SER A 260 5.61 28.84 1.24
CA SER A 260 6.96 29.24 1.67
C SER A 260 7.40 28.73 3.04
N GLU A 261 6.51 28.13 3.84
CA GLU A 261 6.90 27.49 5.10
C GLU A 261 6.68 25.97 5.03
N ARG A 262 7.78 25.22 5.21
CA ARG A 262 7.77 23.76 5.37
C ARG A 262 8.17 23.43 6.80
N ARG A 263 7.25 23.60 7.74
CA ARG A 263 7.42 23.12 9.12
C ARG A 263 6.65 21.81 9.27
N ALA A 264 7.36 20.74 9.59
CA ALA A 264 6.77 19.50 10.06
C ALA A 264 6.83 19.52 11.60
N THR A 265 5.69 19.29 12.25
CA THR A 265 5.64 19.13 13.71
C THR A 265 5.42 17.66 14.01
N PHE A 266 6.29 17.06 14.82
CA PHE A 266 6.06 15.70 15.31
C PHE A 266 4.90 15.73 16.30
N ALA A 267 3.83 14.97 16.03
CA ALA A 267 2.75 14.80 16.97
C ALA A 267 2.92 13.42 17.65
N PRO A 268 3.04 13.36 18.99
CA PRO A 268 3.03 12.08 19.68
C PRO A 268 1.69 11.36 19.45
N PRO A 269 1.68 10.01 19.42
CA PRO A 269 0.48 9.24 19.15
C PRO A 269 -0.65 9.61 20.11
N ARG A 270 -1.82 9.94 19.59
CA ARG A 270 -3.02 10.20 20.40
C ARG A 270 -3.31 8.98 21.26
N GLN A 271 -3.15 9.11 22.58
CA GLN A 271 -3.70 8.12 23.51
C GLN A 271 -5.20 8.01 23.22
N ARG A 272 -5.66 6.83 22.79
CA ARG A 272 -7.09 6.53 22.75
C ARG A 272 -7.60 6.65 24.18
N ALA A 273 -8.29 7.74 24.49
CA ALA A 273 -8.98 7.87 25.76
C ALA A 273 -9.97 6.69 25.86
N SER A 274 -9.72 5.78 26.78
CA SER A 274 -10.69 4.77 27.18
C SER A 274 -11.84 5.50 27.88
N GLN A 275 -12.83 5.96 27.10
CA GLN A 275 -14.09 6.38 27.69
C GLN A 275 -14.81 5.12 28.16
N SER A 276 -14.61 4.77 29.43
CA SER A 276 -15.50 3.87 30.16
C SER A 276 -16.89 4.51 30.16
N ARG A 277 -17.78 3.99 29.31
CA ARG A 277 -19.21 4.28 29.42
C ARG A 277 -19.73 3.58 30.66
N THR A 278 -19.83 4.30 31.77
CA THR A 278 -20.67 3.92 32.90
C THR A 278 -22.13 4.04 32.46
N PHE A 279 -22.82 2.91 32.40
CA PHE A 279 -24.28 2.88 32.26
C PHE A 279 -24.90 3.21 33.62
N PRO A 280 -25.90 4.11 33.71
CA PRO A 280 -26.63 4.31 34.95
C PRO A 280 -27.50 3.08 35.26
N GLU A 281 -27.45 2.65 36.52
CA GLU A 281 -28.27 1.57 37.09
C GLU A 281 -29.77 1.87 36.89
N ARG A 282 -30.51 0.86 36.45
CA ARG A 282 -31.98 0.88 36.48
C ARG A 282 -32.41 0.72 37.93
N THR A 283 -33.03 1.75 38.49
CA THR A 283 -33.83 1.61 39.70
C THR A 283 -35.13 0.89 39.35
N GLU A 284 -35.28 -0.31 39.89
CA GLU A 284 -36.58 -0.98 40.03
C GLU A 284 -37.46 -0.16 40.98
N SER A 285 -38.70 0.09 40.58
CA SER A 285 -39.77 0.58 41.46
C SER A 285 -41.01 -0.25 41.16
N GLU A 286 -41.33 -1.17 42.06
CA GLU A 286 -42.60 -1.86 42.13
C GLU A 286 -43.71 -0.95 42.71
N ALA A 287 -44.94 -1.26 42.29
CA ALA A 287 -46.22 -1.12 42.99
C ALA A 287 -46.80 0.29 43.29
N SER A 288 -47.78 0.69 42.48
CA SER A 288 -49.22 0.65 42.86
C SER A 288 -50.11 0.75 41.61
#